data_AF-A0A3D5J513-F1
#
_entry.id   AF-A0A3D5J513-F1
#
_cell.length_a   1.000
_cell.length_b   1.000
_cell.length_c   1.000
_cell.angle_alpha   90.00
_cell.angle_beta   90.00
_cell.angle_gamma   90.00
#
_symmetry.space_group_name_H-M   'P 1'
#
loop_
_entity.id
_entity.type
_entity.pdbx_description
1 polymer ?
#
loop_
_entity_poly.entity_id
_entity_poly.type
_entity_poly.pdbx_seq_one_letter_code
_entity_poly.pdbx_strand_id
1 'polypeptide(L)' 'MSNYFKNIDTIKFEGKESDNPLAFKYYDENKVVAGKTLKEHLRFAVAYWHTFNNKGGDPFGAETEIFEWDKKDDP' A
#
# COMPACT_ATOMS: atom_id res chain seq x y z
N MET A 1 -1.24 -18.43 -7.94
CA MET A 1 -0.75 -17.28 -7.16
C MET A 1 -1.88 -16.86 -6.21
N SER A 2 -1.61 -16.79 -4.91
CA SER A 2 -2.61 -16.36 -3.92
C SER A 2 -2.80 -14.84 -4.04
N ASN A 3 -4.03 -14.38 -4.20
CA ASN A 3 -4.38 -12.97 -4.04
C ASN A 3 -4.82 -12.75 -2.59
N TYR A 4 -3.97 -12.13 -1.77
CA TYR A 4 -4.26 -11.83 -0.36
C TYR A 4 -5.28 -10.69 -0.21
N PHE A 5 -5.37 -9.79 -1.18
CA PHE A 5 -6.29 -8.64 -1.19
C PHE A 5 -7.38 -8.82 -2.25
N LYS A 6 -8.24 -9.82 -2.06
CA LYS A 6 -9.23 -10.25 -3.08
C LYS A 6 -10.23 -9.18 -3.51
N ASN A 7 -10.47 -8.17 -2.66
CA ASN A 7 -11.46 -7.11 -2.89
C ASN A 7 -10.81 -5.77 -3.25
N ILE A 8 -9.49 -5.74 -3.52
CA ILE A 8 -8.76 -4.52 -3.85
C ILE A 8 -8.16 -4.70 -5.24
N ASP A 9 -8.67 -3.93 -6.20
CA ASP A 9 -8.09 -3.83 -7.53
C ASP A 9 -6.87 -2.89 -7.54
N THR A 10 -6.17 -2.82 -8.66
CA THR A 10 -5.13 -1.80 -8.87
C THR A 10 -5.71 -0.39 -8.69
N ILE A 11 -5.17 0.35 -7.72
CA ILE A 11 -5.58 1.71 -7.37
C ILE A 11 -5.31 2.65 -8.56
N LYS A 12 -6.37 3.32 -9.04
CA LYS A 12 -6.31 4.21 -10.20
C LYS A 12 -6.24 5.68 -9.79
N PHE A 13 -5.81 6.54 -10.71
CA PHE A 13 -5.97 7.98 -10.58
C PHE A 13 -7.37 8.41 -11.03
N GLU A 14 -8.08 9.16 -10.17
CA GLU A 14 -9.42 9.70 -10.46
C GLU A 14 -9.51 11.23 -10.33
N GLY A 15 -8.45 11.87 -9.82
CA GLY A 15 -8.38 13.33 -9.70
C GLY A 15 -8.96 13.89 -8.40
N LYS A 16 -8.81 15.20 -8.22
CA LYS A 16 -9.02 15.91 -6.94
C LYS A 16 -10.45 15.82 -6.39
N GLU A 17 -11.43 15.76 -7.28
CA GLU A 17 -12.85 15.78 -6.92
C GLU A 17 -13.40 14.37 -6.62
N SER A 18 -12.59 13.32 -6.75
CA SER A 18 -13.01 11.95 -6.42
C SER A 18 -13.22 11.77 -4.91
N ASP A 19 -14.37 11.20 -4.56
CA ASP A 19 -14.72 10.77 -3.21
C ASP A 19 -14.39 9.29 -2.94
N ASN A 20 -13.96 8.53 -3.95
CA ASN A 20 -13.58 7.12 -3.83
C ASN A 20 -12.32 6.99 -2.95
N PRO A 21 -12.37 6.39 -1.75
CA PRO A 21 -11.21 6.30 -0.87
C PRO A 21 -10.06 5.48 -1.45
N LEU A 22 -10.34 4.55 -2.36
CA LEU A 22 -9.38 3.64 -3.01
C LEU A 22 -8.99 4.11 -4.41
N ALA A 23 -8.83 5.41 -4.57
CA ALA A 23 -8.28 6.05 -5.77
C ALA A 23 -7.26 7.13 -5.38
N PHE A 24 -6.28 7.37 -6.24
CA PHE A 24 -5.37 8.49 -6.13
C PHE A 24 -6.05 9.78 -6.61
N LYS A 25 -5.97 10.84 -5.78
CA LYS A 25 -6.55 12.16 -6.09
C LYS A 25 -5.52 13.09 -6.73
N TYR A 26 -4.24 12.84 -6.46
CA TYR A 26 -3.12 13.68 -6.88
C TYR A 26 -1.98 12.92 -7.56
N TYR A 27 -1.83 11.63 -7.22
CA TYR A 27 -0.78 10.80 -7.82
C TYR A 27 -1.29 10.19 -9.13
N ASP A 28 -1.00 10.89 -10.22
CA ASP A 28 -0.98 10.33 -11.58
C ASP A 28 0.48 10.00 -11.92
N GLU A 29 0.80 8.71 -12.06
CA GLU A 29 2.18 8.26 -12.25
C GLU A 29 2.85 8.85 -13.50
N ASN A 30 2.07 9.19 -14.54
CA ASN A 30 2.56 9.69 -15.82
C ASN A 30 2.56 11.23 -15.90
N LYS A 31 1.99 11.92 -14.91
CA LYS A 31 1.96 13.39 -14.90
C LYS A 31 3.37 13.95 -14.85
N VAL A 32 3.72 14.75 -15.84
CA VAL A 32 5.04 15.40 -15.92
C VAL A 32 5.04 16.68 -15.09
N VAL A 33 6.01 16.80 -14.19
CA VAL A 33 6.30 18.00 -13.39
C VAL A 33 7.76 18.35 -13.58
N ALA A 34 8.07 19.58 -14.01
CA ALA A 34 9.44 20.03 -14.23
C ALA A 34 10.32 19.05 -15.05
N GLY A 35 9.72 18.42 -16.07
CA GLY A 35 10.43 17.54 -17.01
C GLY A 35 10.61 16.08 -16.59
N LYS A 36 10.06 15.62 -15.44
CA LYS A 36 9.99 14.20 -15.07
C LYS A 36 8.59 13.80 -14.63
N THR A 37 8.23 12.54 -14.79
CA THR A 37 6.97 11.98 -14.31
C THR A 37 6.92 11.97 -12.77
N LEU A 38 5.72 11.98 -12.17
CA LEU A 38 5.59 11.85 -10.72
C LEU A 38 6.21 10.56 -10.19
N LYS A 39 6.15 9.47 -10.96
CA LYS A 39 6.81 8.21 -10.62
C LYS A 39 8.32 8.36 -10.47
N GLU A 40 8.97 9.07 -11.39
CA GLU A 40 10.41 9.30 -11.38
C GLU A 40 10.86 10.26 -10.27
N HIS A 41 10.01 11.23 -9.90
CA HIS A 41 10.28 12.14 -8.79
C HIS A 41 10.15 11.46 -7.44
N LEU A 42 9.02 10.79 -7.22
CA LEU A 42 8.63 10.31 -5.90
C LEU A 42 9.27 8.97 -5.57
N ARG A 43 9.40 8.08 -6.57
CA ARG A 43 10.08 6.78 -6.44
C ARG A 43 9.60 6.02 -5.20
N PHE A 44 8.28 5.96 -5.01
CA PHE A 44 7.68 5.33 -3.83
C PHE A 44 8.19 3.90 -3.65
N ALA A 45 8.44 3.55 -2.41
CA ALA A 45 8.84 2.22 -1.97
C ALA A 45 8.00 1.80 -0.77
N VAL A 46 7.84 0.49 -0.60
CA VAL A 46 7.12 -0.10 0.53
C VAL A 46 8.14 -0.66 1.52
N ALA A 47 8.02 -0.26 2.78
CA ALA A 47 8.86 -0.77 3.87
C ALA A 47 8.34 -2.16 4.31
N TYR A 48 9.15 -3.20 4.09
CA TYR A 48 8.76 -4.58 4.36
C TYR A 48 8.41 -4.81 5.83
N TRP A 49 9.24 -4.31 6.75
CA TRP A 49 9.11 -4.51 8.19
C TRP A 49 7.80 -3.93 8.74
N HIS A 50 7.36 -2.76 8.28
CA HIS A 50 6.09 -2.19 8.75
C HIS A 50 4.88 -2.80 8.05
N THR A 51 4.98 -3.10 6.75
CA THR A 51 3.80 -3.47 5.96
C THR A 51 3.43 -4.93 6.11
N PHE A 52 4.42 -5.81 6.28
CA PHE A 52 4.21 -7.26 6.24
C PHE A 52 4.55 -7.98 7.55
N ASN A 53 5.30 -7.34 8.46
CA ASN A 53 5.76 -7.98 9.71
C ASN A 53 5.23 -7.31 10.99
N ASN A 54 4.85 -6.03 10.95
CA ASN A 54 4.37 -5.34 12.15
C ASN A 54 2.91 -5.70 12.40
N LYS A 55 2.64 -6.41 13.51
CA LYS A 55 1.30 -6.92 13.87
C LYS A 55 0.58 -6.05 14.90
N GLY A 56 1.03 -4.81 15.08
CA GLY A 56 0.35 -3.82 15.93
C GLY A 56 0.51 -4.03 17.43
N GLY A 57 1.47 -4.86 17.87
CA GLY A 57 1.85 -4.94 19.29
C GLY A 57 2.65 -3.71 19.73
N ASP A 58 2.57 -3.38 21.02
CA ASP A 58 3.27 -2.24 21.60
C ASP A 58 3.85 -2.59 23.00
N PRO A 59 4.63 -1.72 23.66
CA PRO A 59 5.23 -2.04 24.96
C PRO A 59 4.22 -2.34 26.09
N PHE A 60 2.94 -2.06 25.88
CA PHE A 60 1.85 -2.16 26.86
C PHE A 60 0.75 -3.15 26.43
N GLY A 61 0.83 -3.74 25.24
CA GLY A 61 -0.21 -4.59 24.66
C GLY A 61 0.31 -5.58 23.63
N ALA A 62 -0.37 -6.72 23.51
CA ALA A 62 -0.03 -7.76 22.54
C ALA A 62 -0.40 -7.37 21.09
N GLU A 63 0.03 -8.19 20.14
CA GLU A 63 -0.33 -8.06 18.72
C GLU A 63 -1.85 -8.08 18.50
N THR A 64 -2.31 -7.33 17.50
CA THR A 64 -3.74 -7.17 17.18
C THR A 64 -4.08 -7.64 15.76
N GLU A 65 -3.10 -7.73 14.86
CA GLU A 65 -3.29 -8.10 13.46
C GLU A 65 -2.88 -9.56 13.21
N ILE A 66 -3.71 -10.30 12.46
CA ILE A 66 -3.44 -11.68 12.04
C ILE A 66 -3.40 -11.72 10.52
N PHE A 67 -2.21 -11.79 9.94
CA PHE A 67 -2.03 -11.81 8.50
C PHE A 67 -2.15 -13.22 7.90
N GLU A 68 -2.88 -13.34 6.79
CA GLU A 68 -3.07 -14.63 6.10
C GLU A 68 -1.77 -15.23 5.55
N TRP A 69 -0.78 -14.40 5.20
CA TRP A 69 0.50 -14.87 4.69
C TRP A 69 1.41 -15.47 5.76
N ASP A 70 1.15 -15.19 7.04
CA ASP A 70 1.95 -15.68 8.18
C ASP A 70 1.47 -17.04 8.72
N LYS A 71 0.42 -17.62 8.15
CA LYS A 71 -0.19 -18.87 8.64
C LYS A 71 0.61 -20.14 8.36
N LYS A 72 1.74 -20.05 7.65
CA LYS A 72 2.55 -21.23 7.31
C LYS A 72 3.48 -21.60 8.45
N ASP A 73 3.57 -22.90 8.72
CA ASP A 73 4.44 -23.45 9.77
C ASP A 73 5.92 -23.54 9.36
N ASP A 74 6.21 -23.44 8.06
CA ASP A 74 7.57 -23.51 7.51
C ASP A 74 8.07 -22.08 7.17
N PRO A 75 9.15 -21.60 7.82
CA PRO A 75 9.68 -20.24 7.66
C PRO A 75 10.41 -19.98 6.33
#